data_AF-A0A382Q257-F1
#
_entry.id   AF-A0A382Q257-F1
#
_cell.length_a   1.000
_cell.length_b   1.000
_cell.length_c   1.000
_cell.angle_alpha   90.00
_cell.angle_beta   90.00
_cell.angle_gamma   90.00
#
_symmetry.space_group_name_H-M   'P 1'
#
loop_
_entity.id
_entity.type
_entity.pdbx_description
1 polymer ?
#
loop_
_entity_poly.entity_id
_entity_poly.type
_entity_poly.pdbx_seq_one_letter_code
_entity_poly.pdbx_strand_id
1 'polypeptide(L)'
;YKAPKSLEELQKFKEQNPDLYETVESVAHLHSESQVEGIRQQFSAIQQREADLLKREAESELKTNHPDFEDIRGSDDFHGWAKEQPEDIQRWVYANNSSADLASRAIDLYKLEKGIIQSPQKQSKSRSKRSAADMVSTKTTAVDSQAPKVWTEREIARMSIDDFDKYQDDIQEALSEGRIVK
;
A
#
# COMPACT_ATOMS: atom_id res chain seq x y z
N TYR A 1 50.30 -20.36 19.12
CA TYR A 1 50.31 -18.93 19.46
C TYR A 1 49.06 -18.62 20.27
N LYS A 2 49.18 -18.06 21.48
CA LYS A 2 48.03 -17.63 22.30
C LYS A 2 47.96 -16.12 22.22
N ALA A 3 46.84 -15.57 21.76
CA ALA A 3 46.63 -14.12 21.74
C ALA A 3 46.61 -13.59 23.19
N PRO A 4 47.39 -12.52 23.52
CA PRO A 4 47.40 -11.91 24.84
C PRO A 4 46.00 -11.34 25.17
N LYS A 5 45.52 -11.55 26.40
CA LYS A 5 44.12 -11.29 26.78
C LYS A 5 43.94 -10.04 27.63
N SER A 6 45.02 -9.42 28.11
CA SER A 6 44.97 -8.21 28.94
C SER A 6 45.79 -7.07 28.34
N LEU A 7 45.43 -5.82 28.68
CA LEU A 7 46.15 -4.61 28.24
C LEU A 7 47.62 -4.62 28.69
N GLU A 8 47.92 -5.14 29.87
CA GLU A 8 49.29 -5.30 30.37
C GLU A 8 50.09 -6.36 29.57
N GLU A 9 49.46 -7.47 29.18
CA GLU A 9 50.12 -8.50 28.37
C GLU A 9 50.39 -8.03 26.94
N LEU A 10 49.51 -7.18 26.38
CA LEU A 10 49.72 -6.53 25.09
C LEU A 10 50.90 -5.54 25.13
N GLN A 11 51.04 -4.78 26.22
CA GLN A 11 52.18 -3.88 26.40
C GLN A 11 53.51 -4.64 26.51
N LYS A 12 53.58 -5.68 27.34
CA LYS A 12 54.77 -6.54 27.41
C LYS A 12 55.07 -7.25 26.09
N PHE A 13 54.03 -7.67 25.37
CA PHE A 13 54.19 -8.28 24.05
C PHE A 13 54.73 -7.29 23.01
N LYS A 14 54.25 -6.04 23.03
CA LYS A 14 54.75 -4.94 22.19
C LYS A 14 56.22 -4.62 22.48
N GLU A 15 56.63 -4.60 23.74
CA GLU A 15 58.03 -4.38 24.15
C GLU A 15 58.95 -5.53 23.75
N GLN A 16 58.48 -6.78 23.84
CA GLN A 16 59.28 -7.97 23.54
C GLN A 16 59.34 -8.30 22.04
N ASN A 17 58.33 -7.89 21.27
CA ASN A 17 58.19 -8.24 19.85
C ASN A 17 57.59 -7.06 19.05
N PRO A 18 58.32 -5.95 18.89
CA PRO A 18 57.82 -4.75 18.21
C PRO A 18 57.39 -5.03 16.76
N ASP A 19 58.23 -5.72 15.98
CA ASP A 19 57.96 -6.02 14.56
C ASP A 19 56.70 -6.90 14.37
N LEU A 20 56.49 -7.89 15.26
CA LEU A 20 55.29 -8.74 15.23
C LEU A 20 54.04 -7.97 15.66
N TYR A 21 54.16 -7.03 16.60
CA TYR A 21 53.04 -6.19 17.00
C TYR A 21 52.61 -5.25 15.86
N GLU A 22 53.56 -4.58 15.20
CA GLU A 22 53.27 -3.66 14.08
C GLU A 22 52.59 -4.38 12.91
N THR A 23 53.04 -5.60 12.58
CA THR A 23 52.40 -6.41 11.53
C THR A 23 50.99 -6.85 11.90
N VAL A 24 50.76 -7.28 13.15
CA VAL A 24 49.42 -7.67 13.62
C VAL A 24 48.48 -6.46 13.68
N GLU A 25 48.97 -5.31 14.12
CA GLU A 25 48.23 -4.05 14.14
C GLU A 25 47.85 -3.62 12.72
N SER A 26 48.78 -3.67 11.76
CA SER A 26 48.50 -3.37 10.35
C SER A 26 47.48 -4.35 9.74
N VAL A 27 47.61 -5.65 10.00
CA VAL A 27 46.63 -6.65 9.53
C VAL A 27 45.27 -6.43 10.19
N ALA A 28 45.22 -6.06 11.46
CA ALA A 28 43.97 -5.73 12.16
C ALA A 28 43.31 -4.47 11.58
N HIS A 29 44.10 -3.44 11.25
CA HIS A 29 43.60 -2.24 10.56
C HIS A 29 43.05 -2.57 9.17
N LEU A 30 43.80 -3.30 8.34
CA LEU A 30 43.34 -3.72 7.01
C LEU A 30 42.06 -4.57 7.08
N HIS A 31 41.98 -5.46 8.07
CA HIS A 31 40.79 -6.27 8.28
C HIS A 31 39.59 -5.43 8.74
N SER A 32 39.82 -4.44 9.61
CA SER A 32 38.79 -3.51 10.06
C SER A 32 38.28 -2.61 8.92
N GLU A 33 39.19 -2.07 8.10
CA GLU A 33 38.84 -1.28 6.91
C GLU A 33 38.01 -2.11 5.94
N SER A 34 38.44 -3.34 5.63
CA SER A 34 37.69 -4.26 4.77
C SER A 34 36.28 -4.58 5.30
N GLN A 35 36.13 -4.80 6.61
CA GLN A 35 34.82 -5.00 7.22
C GLN A 35 33.94 -3.75 7.11
N VAL A 36 34.49 -2.57 7.36
CA VAL A 36 33.77 -1.29 7.26
C VAL A 36 33.34 -1.02 5.81
N GLU A 37 34.20 -1.33 4.84
CA GLU A 37 33.84 -1.25 3.41
C GLU A 37 32.68 -2.18 3.06
N GLY A 38 32.72 -3.43 3.54
CA GLY A 38 31.60 -4.37 3.35
C GLY A 38 30.29 -3.86 3.94
N ILE A 39 30.33 -3.28 5.15
CA ILE A 39 29.16 -2.65 5.79
C ILE A 39 28.67 -1.45 4.98
N ARG A 40 29.58 -0.58 4.51
CA ARG A 40 29.22 0.59 3.68
C ARG A 40 28.54 0.18 2.38
N GLN A 41 29.03 -0.86 1.72
CA GLN A 41 28.43 -1.38 0.49
C GLN A 41 27.00 -1.91 0.75
N GLN A 42 26.82 -2.69 1.81
CA GLN A 42 25.49 -3.18 2.19
C GLN A 42 24.54 -2.04 2.55
N PHE A 43 25.03 -1.06 3.32
CA PHE A 43 24.26 0.12 3.68
C PHE A 43 23.81 0.91 2.44
N SER A 44 24.71 1.14 1.49
CA SER A 44 24.37 1.79 0.22
C SER A 44 23.31 1.02 -0.57
N ALA A 45 23.41 -0.31 -0.62
CA ALA A 45 22.41 -1.15 -1.31
C ALA A 45 21.04 -1.08 -0.61
N ILE A 46 21.01 -1.04 0.72
CA ILE A 46 19.78 -0.87 1.50
C ILE A 46 19.15 0.50 1.22
N GLN A 47 19.93 1.58 1.26
CA GLN A 47 19.44 2.93 0.98
C GLN A 47 18.85 3.06 -0.43
N GLN A 48 19.50 2.46 -1.44
CA GLN A 48 18.97 2.43 -2.81
C GLN A 48 17.64 1.68 -2.87
N ARG A 49 17.55 0.52 -2.21
CA ARG A 49 16.31 -0.26 -2.15
C ARG A 49 15.19 0.50 -1.43
N GLU A 50 15.49 1.19 -0.34
CA GLU A 50 14.54 2.01 0.39
C GLU A 50 14.01 3.15 -0.48
N ALA A 51 14.89 3.87 -1.18
CA ALA A 51 14.49 4.92 -2.12
C ALA A 51 13.59 4.40 -3.24
N ASP A 52 13.90 3.23 -3.80
CA ASP A 52 13.07 2.58 -4.83
C ASP A 52 11.70 2.15 -4.30
N LEU A 53 11.64 1.65 -3.05
CA LEU A 53 10.39 1.29 -2.40
C LEU A 53 9.51 2.52 -2.15
N LEU A 54 10.08 3.59 -1.60
CA LEU A 54 9.37 4.85 -1.38
C LEU A 54 8.83 5.42 -2.69
N LYS A 55 9.59 5.34 -3.78
CA LYS A 55 9.13 5.77 -5.10
C LYS A 55 7.95 4.93 -5.58
N ARG A 56 8.01 3.61 -5.47
CA ARG A 56 6.93 2.71 -5.89
C ARG A 56 5.67 2.87 -5.05
N GLU A 57 5.84 3.05 -3.75
CA GLU A 57 4.72 3.32 -2.83
C GLU A 57 4.05 4.64 -3.20
N ALA A 58 4.84 5.69 -3.43
CA ALA A 58 4.33 6.96 -3.89
C ALA A 58 3.60 6.87 -5.24
N GLU A 59 4.16 6.14 -6.22
CA GLU A 59 3.51 5.89 -7.50
C GLU A 59 2.19 5.09 -7.35
N SER A 60 2.15 4.12 -6.43
CA SER A 60 0.95 3.33 -6.14
C SER A 60 -0.16 4.17 -5.48
N GLU A 61 0.19 5.02 -4.52
CA GLU A 61 -0.74 5.96 -3.89
C GLU A 61 -1.27 6.98 -4.91
N LEU A 62 -0.38 7.53 -5.74
CA LEU A 62 -0.76 8.44 -6.83
C LEU A 62 -1.75 7.79 -7.79
N LYS A 63 -1.48 6.56 -8.22
CA LYS A 63 -2.37 5.82 -9.12
C LYS A 63 -3.71 5.47 -8.48
N THR A 64 -3.74 5.30 -7.16
CA THR A 64 -4.98 5.07 -6.40
C THR A 64 -5.84 6.33 -6.37
N ASN A 65 -5.21 7.50 -6.18
CA ASN A 65 -5.91 8.79 -6.14
C ASN A 65 -6.27 9.31 -7.54
N HIS A 66 -5.43 9.03 -8.54
CA HIS A 66 -5.55 9.46 -9.93
C HIS A 66 -5.29 8.27 -10.87
N PRO A 67 -6.32 7.50 -11.24
CA PRO A 67 -6.17 6.37 -12.16
C PRO A 67 -5.64 6.75 -13.55
N ASP A 68 -5.85 8.00 -13.94
CA ASP A 68 -5.39 8.67 -15.17
C ASP A 68 -4.02 9.34 -15.03
N PHE A 69 -3.33 9.12 -13.91
CA PHE A 69 -2.01 9.69 -13.66
C PHE A 69 -1.01 9.38 -14.78
N GLU A 70 -0.99 8.15 -15.30
CA GLU A 70 -0.08 7.75 -16.37
C GLU A 70 -0.29 8.58 -17.65
N ASP A 71 -1.55 8.90 -17.97
CA ASP A 71 -1.90 9.69 -19.14
C ASP A 71 -1.54 11.17 -18.94
N ILE A 72 -1.78 11.71 -17.74
CA ILE A 72 -1.43 13.10 -17.39
C ILE A 72 0.08 13.29 -17.32
N ARG A 73 0.81 12.33 -16.75
CA ARG A 73 2.27 12.38 -16.59
C ARG A 73 2.99 12.44 -17.93
N GLY A 74 2.46 11.80 -18.97
CA GLY A 74 3.01 11.83 -20.31
C GLY A 74 2.54 13.01 -21.18
N SER A 75 1.65 13.86 -20.65
CA SER A 75 1.01 14.92 -21.42
C SER A 75 1.86 16.20 -21.46
N ASP A 76 2.11 16.69 -22.68
CA ASP A 76 2.76 17.98 -22.89
C ASP A 76 1.92 19.14 -22.30
N ASP A 77 0.60 19.02 -22.27
CA ASP A 77 -0.30 20.03 -21.70
C ASP A 77 -0.11 20.18 -20.18
N PHE A 78 0.10 19.05 -19.48
CA PHE A 78 0.36 19.05 -18.05
C PHE A 78 1.73 19.65 -17.74
N HIS A 79 2.75 19.30 -18.52
CA HIS A 79 4.09 19.87 -18.37
C HIS A 79 4.14 21.36 -18.74
N GLY A 80 3.36 21.79 -19.74
CA GLY A 80 3.17 23.18 -20.11
C GLY A 80 2.53 23.98 -18.97
N TRP A 81 1.40 23.50 -18.47
CA TRP A 81 0.74 24.07 -17.29
C TRP A 81 1.69 24.14 -16.09
N ALA A 82 2.40 23.06 -15.77
CA ALA A 82 3.28 23.00 -14.61
C ALA A 82 4.39 24.06 -14.69
N LYS A 83 4.93 24.35 -15.89
CA LYS A 83 5.97 25.39 -16.10
C LYS A 83 5.45 26.81 -15.90
N GLU A 84 4.16 27.04 -16.08
CA GLU A 84 3.52 28.35 -15.85
C GLU A 84 3.22 28.59 -14.37
N GLN A 85 3.22 27.54 -13.55
CA GLN A 85 2.97 27.64 -12.12
C GLN A 85 4.18 28.22 -11.36
N PRO A 86 3.98 28.77 -10.15
CA PRO A 86 5.07 29.16 -9.26
C PRO A 86 6.04 28.01 -8.94
N GLU A 87 7.27 28.37 -8.60
CA GLU A 87 8.35 27.44 -8.23
C GLU A 87 7.92 26.37 -7.21
N ASP A 88 7.08 26.73 -6.25
CA ASP A 88 6.60 25.79 -5.23
C ASP A 88 5.74 24.66 -5.83
N ILE A 89 4.88 24.97 -6.79
CA ILE A 89 4.02 23.97 -7.46
C ILE A 89 4.84 23.17 -8.48
N GLN A 90 5.78 23.83 -9.17
CA GLN A 90 6.74 23.13 -10.04
C GLN A 90 7.51 22.05 -9.26
N ARG A 91 7.89 22.34 -8.01
CA ARG A 91 8.53 21.37 -7.13
C ARG A 91 7.62 20.20 -6.80
N TRP A 92 6.30 20.38 -6.69
CA TRP A 92 5.40 19.24 -6.46
C TRP A 92 5.35 18.26 -7.64
N VAL A 93 5.58 18.74 -8.85
CA VAL A 93 5.57 17.93 -10.09
C VAL A 93 6.94 17.32 -10.39
N TYR A 94 8.02 18.08 -10.20
CA TYR A 94 9.36 17.70 -10.66
C TYR A 94 10.34 17.37 -9.53
N ALA A 95 10.08 17.76 -8.29
CA ALA A 95 10.96 17.37 -7.21
C ALA A 95 10.81 15.86 -6.98
N ASN A 96 11.94 15.16 -7.05
CA ASN A 96 12.07 13.75 -6.68
C ASN A 96 11.98 13.57 -5.15
N ASN A 97 11.05 14.27 -4.50
CA ASN A 97 10.66 13.95 -3.14
C ASN A 97 9.58 12.89 -3.25
N SER A 98 9.69 11.86 -2.44
CA SER A 98 8.80 10.71 -2.38
C SER A 98 7.40 11.07 -1.81
N SER A 99 6.94 12.31 -1.90
CA SER A 99 5.65 12.74 -1.36
C SER A 99 4.57 12.68 -2.43
N ALA A 100 3.95 11.51 -2.58
CA ALA A 100 2.77 11.29 -3.42
C ALA A 100 1.66 12.32 -3.16
N ASP A 101 1.51 12.77 -1.91
CA ASP A 101 0.53 13.77 -1.51
C ASP A 101 0.68 15.14 -2.18
N LEU A 102 1.90 15.55 -2.53
CA LEU A 102 2.12 16.83 -3.19
C LEU A 102 1.89 16.72 -4.69
N ALA A 103 2.39 15.62 -5.28
CA ALA A 103 2.15 15.32 -6.67
C ALA A 103 0.65 15.09 -6.97
N SER A 104 -0.10 14.46 -6.07
CA SER A 104 -1.56 14.29 -6.19
C SER A 104 -2.27 15.64 -6.19
N ARG A 105 -1.94 16.51 -5.22
CA ARG A 105 -2.48 17.89 -5.18
C ARG A 105 -2.16 18.68 -6.43
N ALA A 106 -0.96 18.54 -7.01
CA ALA A 106 -0.62 19.20 -8.26
C ALA A 106 -1.51 18.72 -9.42
N ILE A 107 -1.77 17.40 -9.50
CA ILE A 107 -2.69 16.83 -10.48
C ILE A 107 -4.13 17.32 -10.27
N ASP A 108 -4.58 17.40 -9.02
CA ASP A 108 -5.90 17.94 -8.67
C ASP A 108 -6.05 19.41 -9.11
N LEU A 109 -5.03 20.24 -8.85
CA LEU A 109 -5.02 21.64 -9.28
C LEU A 109 -5.09 21.77 -10.80
N TYR A 110 -4.29 20.97 -11.53
CA TYR A 110 -4.33 20.92 -12.99
C TYR A 110 -5.72 20.58 -13.51
N LYS A 111 -6.33 19.51 -12.97
CA LYS A 111 -7.67 19.06 -13.35
C LYS A 111 -8.73 20.11 -13.06
N LEU A 112 -8.64 20.76 -11.89
CA LEU A 112 -9.53 21.84 -11.48
C LEU A 112 -9.47 23.02 -12.46
N GLU A 113 -8.26 23.46 -12.82
CA GLU A 113 -8.05 24.61 -13.70
C GLU A 113 -8.48 24.32 -15.15
N LYS A 114 -8.22 23.11 -15.65
CA LYS A 114 -8.68 22.68 -16.98
C LYS A 114 -10.17 22.32 -17.03
N GLY A 115 -10.88 22.38 -15.90
CA GLY A 115 -12.27 21.96 -15.82
C GLY A 115 -12.49 20.48 -16.06
N ILE A 116 -11.42 19.67 -15.97
CA ILE A 116 -11.44 18.22 -16.04
C ILE A 116 -11.86 17.73 -14.65
N ILE A 117 -13.08 18.05 -14.24
CA ILE A 117 -13.63 17.51 -13.00
C ILE A 117 -13.85 16.02 -13.24
N GLN A 118 -12.87 15.22 -12.86
CA GLN A 118 -13.15 13.83 -12.55
C GLN A 118 -13.99 13.85 -11.30
N SER A 119 -15.30 13.75 -11.50
CA SER A 119 -16.21 13.34 -10.44
C SER A 119 -15.54 12.16 -9.73
N PRO A 120 -15.41 12.20 -8.39
CA PRO A 120 -14.67 11.20 -7.64
C PRO A 120 -15.15 9.86 -8.17
N GLN A 121 -14.23 9.15 -8.83
CA GLN A 121 -14.55 7.96 -9.57
C GLN A 121 -15.00 6.98 -8.49
N LYS A 122 -16.32 6.94 -8.24
CA LYS A 122 -16.97 5.94 -7.41
C LYS A 122 -16.37 4.66 -7.91
N GLN A 123 -15.54 4.02 -7.07
CA GLN A 123 -14.93 2.73 -7.33
C GLN A 123 -15.95 1.96 -8.14
N SER A 124 -15.69 1.81 -9.44
CA SER A 124 -16.60 1.09 -10.29
C SER A 124 -16.44 -0.33 -9.80
N LYS A 125 -17.26 -0.72 -8.82
CA LYS A 125 -17.51 -2.11 -8.46
C LYS A 125 -17.70 -2.75 -9.82
N SER A 126 -16.70 -3.53 -10.22
CA SER A 126 -16.72 -4.27 -11.46
C SER A 126 -18.13 -4.83 -11.55
N ARG A 127 -18.90 -4.39 -12.54
CA ARG A 127 -20.13 -5.07 -12.90
C ARG A 127 -19.66 -6.45 -13.36
N SER A 128 -19.47 -7.36 -12.41
CA SER A 128 -19.47 -8.78 -12.69
C SER A 128 -20.73 -8.99 -13.50
N LYS A 129 -20.54 -9.54 -14.70
CA LYS A 129 -21.59 -9.84 -15.66
C LYS A 129 -22.75 -10.47 -14.90
N ARG A 130 -23.78 -9.68 -14.60
CA ARG A 130 -25.05 -10.22 -14.10
C ARG A 130 -25.58 -11.02 -15.28
N SER A 131 -25.48 -12.34 -15.13
CA SER A 131 -26.08 -13.31 -16.01
C SER A 131 -27.52 -12.89 -16.29
N ALA A 132 -27.97 -13.00 -17.54
CA ALA A 132 -29.35 -12.68 -17.95
C ALA A 132 -30.41 -13.46 -17.14
N ALA A 133 -30.00 -14.46 -16.35
CA ALA A 133 -30.82 -15.14 -15.35
C ALA A 133 -31.27 -14.25 -14.17
N ASP A 134 -30.59 -13.14 -13.88
CA ASP A 134 -30.92 -12.21 -12.78
C ASP A 134 -31.89 -11.10 -13.22
N MET A 135 -32.37 -11.18 -14.47
CA MET A 135 -33.28 -10.23 -15.09
C MET A 135 -34.73 -10.73 -15.19
N VAL A 136 -35.03 -11.88 -14.57
CA VAL A 136 -36.42 -12.27 -14.29
C VAL A 136 -36.83 -11.69 -12.95
N SER A 137 -37.15 -10.39 -12.97
CA SER A 137 -38.08 -9.84 -12.00
C SER A 137 -39.41 -10.54 -12.24
N THR A 138 -39.64 -11.64 -11.53
CA THR A 138 -40.98 -12.19 -11.34
C THR A 138 -41.73 -11.20 -10.48
N LYS A 139 -42.17 -10.12 -11.13
CA LYS A 139 -43.28 -9.30 -10.70
C LYS A 139 -44.50 -10.22 -10.74
N THR A 140 -44.63 -11.08 -9.73
CA THR A 140 -45.84 -11.83 -9.47
C THR A 140 -46.89 -10.80 -9.08
N THR A 141 -47.77 -10.54 -10.04
CA THR A 141 -49.22 -10.53 -9.83
C THR A 141 -49.64 -10.83 -8.40
N ALA A 142 -50.37 -9.90 -7.81
CA ALA A 142 -51.17 -10.14 -6.62
C ALA A 142 -52.02 -11.40 -6.84
N VAL A 143 -51.65 -12.49 -6.18
CA VAL A 143 -52.46 -13.69 -6.06
C VAL A 143 -52.23 -14.26 -4.66
N ASP A 144 -53.27 -14.09 -3.86
CA ASP A 144 -53.60 -14.83 -2.65
C ASP A 144 -52.79 -14.60 -1.35
N SER A 145 -53.54 -14.43 -0.27
CA SER A 145 -53.15 -13.73 0.95
C SER A 145 -52.82 -14.71 2.08
N GLN A 146 -52.09 -15.79 1.80
CA GLN A 146 -51.71 -16.83 2.79
C GLN A 146 -50.35 -17.51 2.53
N ALA A 147 -49.51 -17.00 1.61
CA ALA A 147 -48.20 -17.59 1.37
C ALA A 147 -47.18 -17.18 2.45
N PRO A 148 -46.46 -18.12 3.08
CA PRO A 148 -45.57 -17.83 4.19
C PRO A 148 -44.28 -17.13 3.72
N LYS A 149 -43.78 -16.19 4.54
CA LYS A 149 -42.66 -15.28 4.20
C LYS A 149 -41.36 -16.07 3.92
N VAL A 150 -40.65 -15.67 2.86
CA VAL A 150 -39.32 -16.21 2.49
C VAL A 150 -38.24 -15.34 3.12
N TRP A 151 -37.25 -15.95 3.76
CA TRP A 151 -36.16 -15.26 4.47
C TRP A 151 -34.83 -15.35 3.70
N THR A 152 -33.94 -14.38 3.89
CA THR A 152 -32.59 -14.42 3.30
C THR A 152 -31.52 -14.55 4.38
N GLU A 153 -30.42 -15.28 4.10
CA GLU A 153 -29.32 -15.47 5.07
C GLU A 153 -28.73 -14.14 5.54
N ARG A 154 -28.66 -13.15 4.64
CA ARG A 154 -28.17 -11.80 4.96
C ARG A 154 -29.11 -11.00 5.84
N GLU A 155 -30.42 -11.22 5.71
CA GLU A 155 -31.44 -10.57 6.55
C GLU A 155 -31.38 -11.14 7.97
N ILE A 156 -31.31 -12.46 8.11
CA ILE A 156 -31.18 -13.13 9.41
C ILE A 156 -29.85 -12.72 10.09
N ALA A 157 -28.74 -12.70 9.35
CA ALA A 157 -27.42 -12.34 9.88
C ALA A 157 -27.28 -10.87 10.29
N ARG A 158 -28.17 -9.99 9.81
CA ARG A 158 -28.16 -8.55 10.14
C ARG A 158 -29.22 -8.16 11.16
N MET A 159 -30.12 -9.06 11.53
CA MET A 159 -31.18 -8.74 12.47
C MET A 159 -30.65 -8.67 13.91
N SER A 160 -31.29 -7.84 14.72
CA SER A 160 -31.01 -7.74 16.15
C SER A 160 -31.35 -9.07 16.84
N ILE A 161 -30.71 -9.37 17.98
CA ILE A 161 -31.09 -10.49 18.84
C ILE A 161 -32.57 -10.39 19.24
N ASP A 162 -33.05 -9.19 19.55
CA ASP A 162 -34.46 -8.96 19.92
C ASP A 162 -35.42 -9.24 18.75
N ASP A 163 -35.00 -8.94 17.52
CA ASP A 163 -35.80 -9.22 16.32
C ASP A 163 -35.76 -10.71 15.97
N PHE A 164 -34.63 -11.38 16.22
CA PHE A 164 -34.49 -12.82 16.01
C PHE A 164 -35.40 -13.60 16.94
N ASP A 165 -35.43 -13.28 18.24
CA ASP A 165 -36.30 -13.92 19.22
C ASP A 165 -37.79 -13.77 18.85
N LYS A 166 -38.17 -12.61 18.29
CA LYS A 166 -39.54 -12.34 17.87
C LYS A 166 -39.97 -13.14 16.64
N TYR A 167 -39.05 -13.43 15.72
CA TYR A 167 -39.32 -14.14 14.46
C TYR A 167 -38.71 -15.55 14.43
N GLN A 168 -38.31 -16.08 15.59
CA GLN A 168 -37.57 -17.33 15.69
C GLN A 168 -38.33 -18.50 15.07
N ASP A 169 -39.61 -18.62 15.40
CA ASP A 169 -40.45 -19.75 14.94
C ASP A 169 -40.64 -19.71 13.41
N ASP A 170 -40.87 -18.52 12.85
CA ASP A 170 -41.03 -18.30 11.40
C ASP A 170 -39.72 -18.58 10.63
N ILE A 171 -38.57 -18.24 11.22
CA ILE A 171 -37.25 -18.48 10.64
C ILE A 171 -36.92 -19.98 10.70
N GLN A 172 -37.27 -20.67 11.79
CA GLN A 172 -37.09 -22.10 11.92
C GLN A 172 -37.98 -22.89 10.95
N GLU A 173 -39.23 -22.46 10.74
CA GLU A 173 -40.12 -23.05 9.74
C GLU A 173 -39.61 -22.79 8.32
N ALA A 174 -39.13 -21.58 8.03
CA ALA A 174 -38.50 -21.30 6.74
C ALA A 174 -37.20 -22.10 6.52
N LEU A 175 -36.44 -22.40 7.58
CA LEU A 175 -35.24 -23.25 7.52
C LEU A 175 -35.62 -24.71 7.23
N SER A 176 -36.64 -25.25 7.90
CA SER A 176 -37.07 -26.64 7.72
C SER A 176 -37.68 -26.88 6.34
N GLU A 177 -38.39 -25.90 5.79
CA GLU A 177 -38.99 -25.95 4.47
C GLU A 177 -38.04 -25.52 3.34
N GLY A 178 -36.79 -25.14 3.67
CA GLY A 178 -35.80 -24.72 2.68
C GLY A 178 -36.13 -23.40 1.98
N ARG A 179 -36.95 -22.55 2.61
CA ARG A 179 -37.34 -21.20 2.17
C ARG A 179 -36.33 -20.11 2.60
N ILE A 180 -35.07 -20.50 2.87
CA ILE A 180 -33.98 -19.56 3.14
C ILE A 180 -33.06 -19.47 1.93
N VAL A 181 -32.93 -18.25 1.38
CA VAL A 181 -32.10 -17.97 0.20
C VAL A 181 -30.74 -17.40 0.62
N LYS A 182 -29.66 -17.87 -0.02
CA LYS A 182 -28.27 -17.44 0.21
C LYS A 182 -27.94 -16.08 -0.42
#